data_AF-A0A0A8UQ49-F1
#
_entry.id   AF-A0A0A8UQ49-F1
#
_cell.length_a   1.000
_cell.length_b   1.000
_cell.length_c   1.000
_cell.angle_alpha   90.00
_cell.angle_beta   90.00
_cell.angle_gamma   90.00
#
_symmetry.space_group_name_H-M   'P 1'
#
loop_
_entity.id
_entity.type
_entity.pdbx_description
1 polymer ?
#
loop_
_entity_poly.entity_id
_entity_poly.type
_entity_poly.pdbx_seq_one_letter_code
_entity_poly.pdbx_strand_id
1 'polypeptide(L)'
;MVSRSVSGIDHITGSKKVVANRITHDIVEPQKRRSVGQMFFQPYESSKEFIFCARHTFMPAALIGLAILDPVGVAIAPIIITGLAAGFLLVGSLAACAGWESASTDCFDHACNLINSMCQAIINMVVLPLSALVMLTRGISTGLQAAGIYDYDAPPITGKVMHV
;
A
#
# COMPACT_ATOMS: atom_id res chain seq x y z
N MET A 1 3.99 17.38 12.14
CA MET A 1 3.94 16.90 10.74
C MET A 1 3.31 15.52 10.77
N VAL A 2 2.04 15.39 10.38
CA VAL A 2 1.27 14.15 10.60
C VAL A 2 1.62 13.14 9.51
N SER A 3 2.68 12.36 9.73
CA SER A 3 2.96 11.14 8.98
C SER A 3 1.98 10.07 9.44
N ARG A 4 0.74 10.08 8.93
CA ARG A 4 -0.23 9.01 9.19
C ARG A 4 0.14 7.82 8.34
N SER A 5 0.38 6.67 8.98
CA SER A 5 0.63 5.41 8.30
C SER A 5 -0.42 5.17 7.21
N VAL A 6 0.06 4.65 6.08
CA VAL A 6 -0.81 4.18 4.99
C VAL A 6 -1.64 3.03 5.55
N SER A 7 -2.96 3.14 5.47
CA SER A 7 -3.85 2.05 5.84
C SER A 7 -3.93 1.13 4.63
N GLY A 8 -3.66 -0.17 4.82
CA GLY A 8 -4.04 -1.30 3.95
C GLY A 8 -4.24 -1.00 2.46
N ILE A 9 -5.41 -0.43 2.19
CA ILE A 9 -6.07 -0.37 0.90
C ILE A 9 -6.15 1.05 0.30
N ASP A 10 -5.46 2.02 0.91
CA ASP A 10 -5.51 3.42 0.44
C ASP A 10 -5.01 3.55 -1.01
N HIS A 11 -4.03 2.72 -1.39
CA HIS A 11 -3.48 2.64 -2.76
C HIS A 11 -4.49 2.11 -3.79
N ILE A 12 -5.49 1.33 -3.36
CA ILE A 12 -6.58 0.84 -4.21
C ILE A 12 -7.70 1.87 -4.28
N THR A 13 -8.08 2.38 -3.11
CA THR A 13 -9.28 3.22 -2.98
C THR A 13 -9.08 4.68 -3.39
N GLY A 14 -7.83 5.11 -3.56
CA GLY A 14 -7.48 6.51 -3.85
C GLY A 14 -7.89 7.46 -2.73
N SER A 15 -8.01 6.96 -1.49
CA SER A 15 -8.36 7.74 -0.30
C SER A 15 -7.21 8.65 0.18
N LYS A 16 -6.03 8.51 -0.42
CA LYS A 16 -4.84 9.29 -0.08
C LYS A 16 -4.13 9.79 -1.33
N LYS A 17 -3.75 11.06 -1.28
CA LYS A 17 -2.89 11.72 -2.26
C LYS A 17 -1.44 11.55 -1.87
N VAL A 18 -0.60 11.12 -2.81
CA VAL A 18 0.83 10.93 -2.57
C VAL A 18 1.58 12.24 -2.80
N VAL A 19 2.12 12.83 -1.74
CA VAL A 19 2.90 14.07 -1.79
C VAL A 19 4.35 13.77 -2.16
N ALA A 20 4.93 12.73 -1.56
CA ALA A 20 6.30 12.31 -1.83
C ALA A 20 6.48 10.81 -1.57
N ASN A 21 7.25 10.15 -2.45
CA ASN A 21 7.70 8.78 -2.22
C ASN A 21 9.07 8.78 -1.56
N ARG A 22 9.24 8.05 -0.47
CA ARG A 22 10.56 7.74 0.09
C ARG A 22 10.80 6.24 0.05
N ILE A 23 12.01 5.82 0.39
CA ILE A 23 12.42 4.41 0.35
C ILE A 23 11.64 3.60 1.39
N THR A 24 11.51 4.13 2.61
CA THR A 24 10.93 3.40 3.75
C THR A 24 9.50 3.81 4.08
N HIS A 25 9.04 4.98 3.63
CA HIS A 25 7.69 5.49 3.90
C HIS A 25 7.25 6.45 2.79
N ASP A 26 5.96 6.55 2.56
CA ASP A 26 5.39 7.52 1.63
C ASP A 26 4.69 8.63 2.43
N ILE A 27 4.86 9.89 2.00
CA ILE A 27 4.17 11.03 2.58
C ILE A 27 2.86 11.19 1.83
N VAL A 28 1.76 11.09 2.58
CA VAL A 28 0.41 11.03 2.06
C VAL A 28 -0.51 12.02 2.76
N GLU A 29 -1.42 12.61 2.00
CA GLU A 29 -2.49 13.48 2.50
C GLU A 29 -3.85 12.83 2.28
N PRO A 30 -4.81 12.98 3.21
CA PRO A 30 -6.16 12.44 3.02
C PRO A 30 -6.86 13.13 1.85
N GLN A 31 -7.52 12.35 1.00
CA GLN A 31 -8.34 12.83 -0.11
C GLN A 31 -9.69 12.10 -0.12
N LYS A 32 -10.68 12.67 -0.80
CA LYS A 32 -11.96 12.01 -1.02
C LYS A 32 -11.73 10.68 -1.75
N ARG A 33 -12.26 9.60 -1.18
CA ARG A 33 -12.23 8.26 -1.78
C ARG A 33 -12.85 8.29 -3.18
N ARG A 34 -12.20 7.59 -4.11
CA ARG A 34 -12.70 7.45 -5.48
C ARG A 34 -13.95 6.59 -5.54
N SER A 35 -14.81 6.82 -6.53
CA SER A 35 -15.87 5.87 -6.85
C SER A 35 -15.29 4.56 -7.37
N VAL A 36 -16.06 3.46 -7.38
CA VAL A 36 -15.57 2.17 -7.88
C VAL A 36 -15.08 2.27 -9.33
N GLY A 37 -15.82 2.97 -10.20
CA GLY A 37 -15.38 3.20 -11.58
C GLY A 37 -14.09 4.00 -11.68
N GLN A 38 -13.92 5.01 -10.82
CA GLN A 38 -12.69 5.80 -10.74
C GLN A 38 -11.51 5.00 -10.19
N MET A 39 -11.74 4.04 -9.29
CA MET A 39 -10.68 3.15 -8.79
C MET A 39 -10.08 2.29 -9.89
N PHE A 40 -10.85 1.85 -10.89
CA PHE A 40 -10.34 0.98 -11.95
C PHE A 40 -9.90 1.73 -13.19
N PHE A 41 -10.62 2.78 -13.59
CA PHE A 41 -10.46 3.35 -14.93
C PHE A 41 -9.93 4.78 -14.92
N GLN A 42 -9.91 5.48 -13.79
CA GLN A 42 -9.33 6.80 -13.74
C GLN A 42 -7.80 6.70 -13.89
N PRO A 43 -7.20 7.42 -14.85
CA PRO A 43 -5.75 7.48 -15.01
C PRO A 43 -5.00 7.87 -13.73
N TYR A 44 -3.68 7.66 -13.70
CA TYR A 44 -2.86 8.14 -12.60
C TYR A 44 -2.73 9.66 -12.65
N GLU A 45 -3.00 10.33 -11.52
CA GLU A 45 -2.88 11.79 -11.40
C GLU A 45 -1.42 12.24 -11.47
N SER A 46 -0.48 11.36 -11.08
CA SER A 46 0.95 11.65 -11.11
C SER A 46 1.80 10.37 -11.11
N SER A 47 3.06 10.49 -11.50
CA SER A 47 4.05 9.40 -11.41
C SER A 47 4.25 8.92 -9.97
N LYS A 48 4.04 9.79 -8.98
CA LYS A 48 4.14 9.45 -7.55
C LYS A 48 3.01 8.50 -7.12
N GLU A 49 1.80 8.75 -7.61
CA GLU A 49 0.65 7.87 -7.38
C GLU A 49 0.89 6.51 -8.04
N PHE A 50 1.42 6.50 -9.27
CA PHE A 50 1.79 5.26 -9.95
C PHE A 50 2.81 4.45 -9.16
N ILE A 51 3.92 5.05 -8.71
CA ILE A 51 4.96 4.38 -7.92
C ILE A 51 4.39 3.84 -6.61
N PHE A 52 3.53 4.62 -5.95
CA PHE A 52 2.87 4.20 -4.72
C PHE A 52 2.01 2.96 -4.91
N CYS A 53 1.15 2.95 -5.93
CA CYS A 53 0.32 1.79 -6.28
C CYS A 53 1.20 0.59 -6.69
N ALA A 54 2.21 0.83 -7.54
CA ALA A 54 3.15 -0.17 -8.00
C ALA A 54 3.86 -0.88 -6.85
N ARG A 55 4.36 -0.14 -5.86
CA ARG A 55 5.03 -0.72 -4.70
C ARG A 55 4.10 -1.64 -3.90
N HIS A 56 2.86 -1.22 -3.70
CA HIS A 56 1.87 -1.99 -2.93
C HIS A 56 1.27 -3.19 -3.70
N THR A 57 1.54 -3.29 -5.01
CA THR A 57 1.15 -4.44 -5.85
C THR A 57 2.33 -5.37 -6.13
N PHE A 58 3.49 -4.84 -6.56
CA PHE A 58 4.64 -5.67 -6.96
C PHE A 58 5.38 -6.28 -5.77
N MET A 59 5.47 -5.59 -4.63
CA MET A 59 6.16 -6.13 -3.45
C MET A 59 5.46 -7.40 -2.91
N PRO A 60 4.14 -7.43 -2.69
CA PRO A 60 3.46 -8.68 -2.33
C PRO A 60 3.51 -9.73 -3.45
N ALA A 61 3.42 -9.36 -4.73
CA ALA A 61 3.58 -10.31 -5.83
C ALA A 61 4.96 -10.98 -5.84
N ALA A 62 6.02 -10.20 -5.60
CA ALA A 62 7.39 -10.70 -5.50
C ALA A 62 7.56 -11.63 -4.29
N LEU A 63 6.93 -11.31 -3.15
CA LEU A 63 6.92 -12.19 -1.97
C LEU A 63 6.24 -13.53 -2.27
N ILE A 64 5.12 -13.54 -3.00
CA ILE A 64 4.47 -14.79 -3.43
C ILE A 64 5.37 -15.57 -4.38
N GLY A 65 6.00 -14.89 -5.36
CA GLY A 65 6.97 -15.52 -6.26
C GLY A 65 8.13 -16.16 -5.49
N LEU A 66 8.66 -15.46 -4.48
CA LEU A 66 9.69 -15.98 -3.60
C LEU A 66 9.18 -17.18 -2.78
N ALA A 67 7.94 -17.14 -2.29
CA ALA A 67 7.33 -18.23 -1.53
C ALA A 67 7.16 -19.52 -2.36
N ILE A 68 6.94 -19.37 -3.67
CA ILE A 68 6.87 -20.51 -4.60
C ILE A 68 8.28 -21.10 -4.83
N LEU A 69 9.31 -20.25 -4.91
CA LEU A 69 10.69 -20.67 -5.18
C LEU A 69 11.40 -21.25 -3.94
N ASP A 70 11.19 -20.65 -2.77
CA ASP A 70 11.74 -21.08 -1.49
C ASP A 70 10.69 -20.94 -0.37
N PRO A 71 9.80 -21.95 -0.22
CA PRO A 71 8.75 -21.91 0.79
C PRO A 71 9.30 -21.94 2.22
N VAL A 72 10.49 -22.51 2.43
CA VAL A 72 11.11 -22.62 3.75
C VAL A 72 11.63 -21.24 4.19
N GLY A 73 12.34 -20.53 3.33
CA GLY A 73 12.81 -19.17 3.61
C GLY A 73 11.67 -18.20 3.94
N VAL A 74 10.54 -18.30 3.22
CA VAL A 74 9.37 -17.46 3.48
C VAL A 74 8.63 -17.84 4.76
N ALA A 75 8.59 -19.11 5.14
CA ALA A 75 8.00 -19.54 6.41
C ALA A 75 8.83 -19.09 7.64
N ILE A 76 10.15 -19.00 7.50
CA ILE A 76 11.06 -18.59 8.58
C ILE A 76 10.97 -17.08 8.85
N ALA A 77 10.78 -16.25 7.83
CA ALA A 77 10.71 -14.79 7.96
C ALA A 77 9.71 -14.28 9.02
N PRO A 78 8.42 -14.69 9.04
CA PRO A 78 7.49 -14.28 10.07
C PRO A 78 7.88 -14.80 11.45
N ILE A 79 8.46 -16.00 11.56
CA ILE A 79 8.94 -16.55 12.84
C ILE A 79 10.05 -15.66 13.42
N ILE A 80 11.01 -15.23 12.60
CA ILE A 80 12.08 -14.31 13.01
C ILE A 80 11.48 -12.97 13.46
N ILE A 81 10.55 -12.41 12.69
CA ILE A 81 9.96 -11.09 12.99
C ILE A 81 9.13 -11.13 14.27
N THR A 82 8.30 -12.17 14.47
CA THR A 82 7.56 -12.38 15.71
C THR A 82 8.51 -12.62 16.89
N GLY A 83 9.59 -13.37 16.69
CA GLY A 83 10.63 -13.58 17.69
C GLY A 83 11.33 -12.27 18.11
N LEU A 84 11.66 -11.41 17.14
CA LEU A 84 12.23 -10.09 17.40
C LEU A 84 11.25 -9.19 18.17
N ALA A 85 9.97 -9.17 17.77
CA ALA A 85 8.94 -8.42 18.48
C ALA A 85 8.78 -8.90 19.93
N ALA A 86 8.77 -10.22 20.16
CA ALA A 86 8.76 -10.79 21.50
C ALA A 86 10.01 -10.41 22.30
N GLY A 87 11.19 -10.39 21.67
CA GLY A 87 12.43 -9.92 22.27
C GLY A 87 12.35 -8.45 22.72
N PHE A 88 11.83 -7.56 21.87
CA PHE A 88 11.60 -6.16 22.24
C PHE A 88 10.62 -6.01 23.39
N LEU A 89 9.54 -6.79 23.43
CA LEU A 89 8.59 -6.78 24.54
C LEU A 89 9.23 -7.26 25.86
N LEU A 90 10.06 -8.30 25.81
CA LEU A 90 10.80 -8.79 26.98
C LEU A 90 11.79 -7.73 27.49
N VAL A 91 12.60 -7.14 26.61
CA VAL A 91 13.54 -6.07 26.98
C VAL A 91 12.79 -4.85 27.52
N GLY A 92 11.68 -4.46 26.88
CA GLY A 92 10.82 -3.38 27.35
C GLY A 92 10.26 -3.64 28.74
N SER A 93 9.78 -4.87 29.01
CA SER A 93 9.28 -5.25 30.34
C SER A 93 10.37 -5.22 31.42
N LEU A 94 11.60 -5.63 31.10
CA LEU A 94 12.74 -5.56 32.01
C LEU A 94 13.15 -4.11 32.29
N ALA A 95 13.14 -3.25 31.26
CA ALA A 95 13.39 -1.83 31.40
C ALA A 95 12.33 -1.14 32.28
N ALA A 96 11.06 -1.52 32.14
CA ALA A 96 9.98 -1.04 33.01
C ALA A 96 10.22 -1.45 34.48
N CYS A 97 10.61 -2.70 34.73
CA CYS A 97 10.96 -3.17 36.07
C CYS A 97 12.18 -2.45 36.67
N ALA A 98 13.12 -1.98 35.84
CA ALA A 98 14.28 -1.19 36.25
C ALA A 98 13.99 0.32 36.40
N GLY A 99 12.75 0.77 36.14
CA GLY A 99 12.35 2.17 36.22
C GLY A 99 12.73 3.03 34.99
N TRP A 100 13.07 2.41 33.86
CA TRP A 100 13.46 3.10 32.62
C TRP A 100 12.26 3.23 31.66
N GLU A 101 11.33 4.13 31.99
CA GLU A 101 10.07 4.30 31.25
C GLU A 101 10.24 4.66 29.76
N SER A 102 11.23 5.51 29.43
CA SER A 102 11.51 5.87 28.03
C SER A 102 11.91 4.65 27.21
N ALA A 103 12.85 3.85 27.71
CA ALA A 103 13.34 2.66 27.02
C ALA A 103 12.25 1.58 26.90
N SER A 104 11.38 1.44 27.90
CA SER A 104 10.22 0.55 27.83
C SER A 104 9.25 0.97 26.73
N THR A 105 8.95 2.26 26.62
CA THR A 105 8.02 2.80 25.62
C THR A 105 8.59 2.64 24.20
N ASP A 106 9.87 2.97 24.01
CA ASP A 106 10.54 2.82 22.72
C ASP A 106 10.55 1.34 22.26
N CYS A 107 10.84 0.41 23.16
CA CYS A 107 10.82 -1.03 22.85
C CYS A 107 9.40 -1.52 22.49
N PHE A 108 8.38 -1.03 23.19
CA PHE A 108 6.99 -1.36 22.90
C PHE A 108 6.55 -0.83 21.53
N ASP A 109 6.92 0.41 21.20
CA ASP A 109 6.62 1.02 19.90
C ASP A 109 7.31 0.28 18.76
N HIS A 110 8.56 -0.15 18.95
CA HIS A 110 9.27 -0.99 17.98
C HIS A 110 8.58 -2.35 17.76
N ALA A 111 8.14 -3.02 18.83
CA ALA A 111 7.40 -4.27 18.72
C ALA A 111 6.07 -4.08 17.98
N CYS A 112 5.32 -3.02 18.30
CA CYS A 112 4.07 -2.66 17.62
C CYS A 112 4.30 -2.38 16.13
N ASN A 113 5.37 -1.65 15.79
CA ASN A 113 5.71 -1.33 14.40
C ASN A 113 6.07 -2.59 13.58
N LEU A 114 6.77 -3.55 14.17
CA LEU A 114 7.08 -4.84 13.54
C LEU A 114 5.81 -5.64 13.26
N ILE A 115 4.92 -5.77 14.25
CA ILE A 115 3.65 -6.50 14.11
C ILE A 115 2.75 -5.81 13.08
N ASN A 116 2.62 -4.48 13.14
CA ASN A 116 1.82 -3.72 12.17
C ASN A 116 2.35 -3.90 10.74
N SER A 117 3.66 -3.93 10.55
CA SER A 117 4.27 -4.17 9.24
C SER A 117 3.95 -5.57 8.71
N MET A 118 3.93 -6.59 9.58
CA MET A 118 3.52 -7.95 9.23
C MET A 118 2.03 -8.04 8.87
N CYS A 119 1.15 -7.45 9.67
CA CYS A 119 -0.28 -7.38 9.38
C CYS A 119 -0.54 -6.68 8.04
N GLN A 120 0.16 -5.57 7.79
CA GLN A 120 0.07 -4.84 6.53
C GLN A 120 0.55 -5.68 5.34
N ALA A 121 1.62 -6.47 5.49
CA ALA A 121 2.09 -7.38 4.45
C ALA A 121 1.05 -8.46 4.12
N ILE A 122 0.38 -9.03 5.14
CA ILE A 122 -0.71 -10.01 4.95
C ILE A 122 -1.88 -9.36 4.21
N ILE A 123 -2.32 -8.17 4.65
CA ILE A 123 -3.40 -7.43 3.98
C ILE A 123 -3.04 -7.20 2.51
N ASN A 124 -1.82 -6.74 2.23
CA ASN A 124 -1.33 -6.50 0.88
C ASN A 124 -1.34 -7.78 0.01
N MET A 125 -1.03 -8.96 0.58
CA MET A 125 -1.14 -10.24 -0.14
C MET A 125 -2.60 -10.60 -0.44
N VAL A 126 -3.52 -10.41 0.52
CA VAL A 126 -4.95 -10.73 0.35
C VAL A 126 -5.59 -9.84 -0.72
N VAL A 127 -5.24 -8.56 -0.75
CA VAL A 127 -5.79 -7.59 -1.72
C VAL A 127 -5.04 -7.58 -3.05
N LEU A 128 -3.97 -8.38 -3.19
CA LEU A 128 -3.14 -8.42 -4.39
C LEU A 128 -3.92 -8.62 -5.70
N PRO A 129 -4.90 -9.55 -5.79
CA PRO A 129 -5.64 -9.72 -7.05
C PRO A 129 -6.38 -8.44 -7.46
N LEU A 130 -6.91 -7.71 -6.46
CA LEU A 130 -7.61 -6.46 -6.68
C LEU A 130 -6.65 -5.33 -7.05
N SER A 131 -5.51 -5.22 -6.36
CA SER A 131 -4.50 -4.20 -6.65
C SER A 131 -3.82 -4.42 -8.00
N ALA A 132 -3.62 -5.67 -8.42
CA ALA A 132 -3.14 -6.03 -9.76
C ALA A 132 -4.13 -5.64 -10.85
N LEU A 133 -5.42 -5.93 -10.65
CA LEU A 133 -6.47 -5.56 -11.61
C LEU A 133 -6.56 -4.04 -11.75
N VAL A 134 -6.62 -3.31 -10.63
CA VAL A 134 -6.60 -1.84 -10.61
C VAL A 134 -5.38 -1.29 -11.32
N MET A 135 -4.19 -1.84 -11.05
CA MET A 135 -2.97 -1.37 -11.67
C MET A 135 -2.96 -1.57 -13.19
N LEU A 136 -3.47 -2.70 -13.65
CA LEU A 136 -3.59 -3.00 -15.07
C LEU A 136 -4.61 -2.07 -15.74
N THR A 137 -5.83 -1.98 -15.22
CA THR A 137 -6.89 -1.18 -15.84
C THR A 137 -6.53 0.30 -15.85
N ARG A 138 -5.96 0.84 -14.76
CA ARG A 138 -5.51 2.22 -14.69
C ARG A 138 -4.27 2.47 -15.54
N GLY A 139 -3.37 1.50 -15.65
CA GLY A 139 -2.21 1.56 -16.54
C GLY A 139 -2.64 1.68 -18.01
N ILE A 140 -3.61 0.87 -18.44
CA ILE A 140 -4.21 0.97 -19.76
C ILE A 140 -4.87 2.34 -19.95
N SER A 141 -5.72 2.79 -19.01
CA SER A 141 -6.35 4.12 -19.10
C SER A 141 -5.33 5.26 -19.21
N THR A 142 -4.23 5.17 -18.45
CA THR A 142 -3.15 6.17 -18.49
C THR A 142 -2.43 6.15 -19.83
N GLY A 143 -2.19 4.97 -20.40
CA GLY A 143 -1.60 4.82 -21.74
C GLY A 143 -2.52 5.34 -22.85
N LEU A 144 -3.82 5.04 -22.78
CA LEU A 144 -4.81 5.53 -23.74
C LEU A 144 -4.98 7.05 -23.67
N GLN A 145 -4.92 7.63 -22.46
CA GLN A 145 -4.97 9.08 -22.28
C GLN A 145 -3.69 9.74 -22.83
N ALA A 146 -2.52 9.16 -22.58
CA ALA A 146 -1.26 9.66 -23.13
C ALA A 146 -1.22 9.58 -24.67
N ALA A 147 -1.91 8.60 -25.28
CA ALA A 147 -2.05 8.47 -26.73
C ALA A 147 -3.12 9.41 -27.33
N GLY A 148 -3.89 10.14 -26.51
CA GLY A 148 -4.98 11.00 -26.96
C GLY A 148 -6.22 10.26 -27.46
N ILE A 149 -6.34 8.95 -27.20
CA ILE A 149 -7.45 8.10 -27.65
C ILE A 149 -8.61 8.14 -26.63
N TYR A 150 -8.30 8.40 -25.36
CA TYR A 150 -9.22 8.33 -24.25
C TYR A 150 -9.13 9.56 -23.36
N ASP A 151 -10.27 10.18 -23.06
CA ASP A 151 -10.37 11.21 -22.05
C ASP A 151 -11.41 10.81 -21.01
N TYR A 152 -10.93 10.43 -19.81
CA TYR A 152 -11.78 10.01 -18.70
C TYR A 152 -12.67 11.15 -18.19
N ASP A 153 -12.16 12.39 -18.27
CA ASP A 153 -12.81 13.58 -17.71
C ASP A 153 -13.69 14.29 -18.76
N ALA A 154 -13.77 13.75 -19.98
CA ALA A 154 -14.68 14.28 -21.00
C ALA A 154 -16.14 14.13 -20.54
N PRO A 155 -16.98 15.14 -20.76
CA PRO A 155 -18.40 15.04 -20.43
C PRO A 155 -19.03 13.88 -21.22
N PRO A 156 -19.95 13.12 -20.61
CA PRO A 156 -20.67 12.06 -21.32
C PRO A 156 -21.34 12.68 -22.55
N ILE A 157 -21.19 12.04 -23.72
CA ILE A 157 -21.82 12.51 -24.97
C ILE A 157 -23.34 12.37 -24.81
N THR A 158 -23.96 13.39 -24.24
CA THR A 158 -25.41 13.56 -24.25
C THR A 158 -25.82 14.07 -25.63
N GLY A 159 -26.12 13.11 -26.52
CA GLY A 159 -26.96 13.37 -27.70
C GLY A 159 -26.23 13.61 -29.01
N LYS A 160 -26.15 12.56 -29.83
CA LYS A 160 -26.63 12.59 -31.22
C LYS A 160 -26.67 11.15 -31.74
N VAL A 161 -27.85 10.53 -31.64
CA VAL A 161 -28.20 9.44 -32.55
C VAL A 161 -28.32 10.11 -33.92
N MET A 162 -27.26 10.08 -34.72
CA MET A 162 -27.39 10.30 -36.15
C MET A 162 -28.15 9.09 -36.70
N HIS A 163 -29.41 9.32 -37.05
CA HIS A 163 -30.08 8.48 -38.03
C HIS A 163 -29.26 8.49 -39.31
N VAL A 164 -28.69 7.34 -39.66
CA VAL A 164 -28.38 6.96 -41.03
C VAL A 164 -28.96 5.57 -41.23
#